data_AF-A0A6B2UT36-F1
#
_entry.id   AF-A0A6B2UT36-F1
#
_cell.length_a   1.000
_cell.length_b   1.000
_cell.length_c   1.000
_cell.angle_alpha   90.00
_cell.angle_beta   90.00
_cell.angle_gamma   90.00
#
_symmetry.space_group_name_H-M   'P 1'
#
loop_
_entity.id
_entity.type
_entity.pdbx_description
1 polymer ?
#
loop_
_entity_poly.entity_id
_entity_poly.type
_entity_poly.pdbx_seq_one_letter_code
_entity_poly.pdbx_strand_id
1 'polypeptide(L)'
;ICARLEGIPLALELAAARAARLPLDELARRLKSRLDTLVPERHGGPVAERLDTLVPERHDTLVPERHAAPAAERHGGAPDRHRTLRTTIGWSHELCLPADRLLWARLTVFRGPFDLQAAREVCAGGPLTRADVTAGLDRLLACSVLRRHGRGWSMLDTLAEYGGQWLDRLGTDEHEALAARHAAYFARLVRLADEEWLGPRQIVWFRWAREAYGEVSAALTYLTEHRPDEALDVAGRLVFFWACCGRLHEMRARLETALKNPSATGPHRTRALWALGVAYALHGEYAAAEEVSTRGAETAGRERDREGVLGAAYASGLTALLTGEPAR
;
A
#
# COMPACT_ATOMS: atom_id res chain seq x y z
N ILE A 1 -0.90 -26.85 26.08
CA ILE A 1 -0.76 -25.61 25.25
C ILE A 1 0.56 -24.93 25.56
N CYS A 2 0.78 -24.42 26.78
CA CYS A 2 2.04 -23.74 27.14
C CYS A 2 3.30 -24.59 26.93
N ALA A 3 3.26 -25.89 27.30
CA ALA A 3 4.36 -26.82 27.02
C ALA A 3 4.59 -27.07 25.52
N ARG A 4 3.55 -26.96 24.68
CA ARG A 4 3.67 -27.07 23.21
C ARG A 4 4.23 -25.80 22.58
N LEU A 5 4.03 -24.64 23.22
CA LEU A 5 4.51 -23.33 22.79
C LEU A 5 5.92 -23.01 23.33
N GLU A 6 6.55 -23.97 24.01
CA GLU A 6 7.94 -23.92 24.51
C GLU A 6 8.29 -22.67 25.33
N GLY A 7 7.30 -22.04 25.96
CA GLY A 7 7.52 -20.85 26.76
C GLY A 7 7.77 -19.57 25.96
N ILE A 8 7.60 -19.57 24.64
CA ILE A 8 7.80 -18.38 23.79
C ILE A 8 6.80 -17.30 24.22
N PRO A 9 7.24 -16.15 24.76
CA PRO A 9 6.33 -15.17 25.36
C PRO A 9 5.23 -14.69 24.42
N LEU A 10 5.57 -14.39 23.17
CA LEU A 10 4.59 -13.95 22.16
C LEU A 10 3.59 -15.05 21.80
N ALA A 11 4.03 -16.30 21.70
CA ALA A 11 3.16 -17.43 21.40
C ALA A 11 2.19 -17.71 22.55
N LEU A 12 2.65 -17.52 23.80
CA LEU A 12 1.82 -17.59 25.00
C LEU A 12 0.83 -16.44 25.07
N GLU A 13 1.24 -15.21 24.77
CA GLU A 13 0.34 -14.04 24.71
C GLU A 13 -0.76 -14.22 23.65
N LEU A 14 -0.39 -14.69 22.45
CA LEU A 14 -1.33 -14.95 21.35
C LEU A 14 -2.28 -16.12 21.64
N ALA A 15 -1.82 -17.15 22.35
CA ALA A 15 -2.66 -18.25 22.81
C ALA A 15 -3.60 -17.81 23.95
N ALA A 16 -3.12 -16.99 24.88
CA ALA A 16 -3.90 -16.43 25.98
C ALA A 16 -5.01 -15.49 25.47
N ALA A 17 -4.70 -14.62 24.50
CA ALA A 17 -5.69 -13.76 23.84
C ALA A 17 -6.83 -14.57 23.18
N ARG A 18 -6.52 -15.76 22.64
CA ARG A 18 -7.48 -16.64 21.97
C ARG A 18 -8.30 -17.52 22.91
N ALA A 19 -7.79 -17.85 24.10
CA ALA A 19 -8.51 -18.64 25.10
C ALA A 19 -9.82 -17.97 25.57
N ALA A 20 -9.98 -16.65 25.35
CA ALA A 20 -11.22 -15.93 25.63
C ALA A 20 -12.37 -16.24 24.63
N ARG A 21 -12.08 -16.85 23.48
CA ARG A 21 -13.04 -17.05 22.38
C ARG A 21 -13.04 -18.45 21.78
N LEU A 22 -12.01 -19.25 22.05
CA LEU A 22 -11.89 -20.63 21.61
C LEU A 22 -11.64 -21.52 22.83
N PRO A 23 -12.45 -22.58 23.04
CA PRO A 23 -12.24 -23.47 24.16
C PRO A 23 -10.88 -24.18 24.03
N LEU A 24 -10.23 -24.40 25.18
CA LEU A 24 -8.81 -24.80 25.24
C LEU A 24 -8.55 -26.17 24.59
N ASP A 25 -9.56 -27.03 24.48
CA ASP A 25 -9.48 -28.33 23.83
C ASP A 25 -9.35 -28.21 22.31
N GLU A 26 -10.10 -27.28 21.70
CA GLU A 26 -10.03 -26.95 20.28
C GLU A 26 -8.69 -26.27 19.97
N LEU A 27 -8.25 -25.35 20.83
CA LEU A 27 -6.94 -24.72 20.72
C LEU A 27 -5.81 -25.76 20.84
N ALA A 28 -5.93 -26.73 21.74
CA ALA A 28 -4.96 -27.81 21.92
C ALA A 28 -4.97 -28.84 20.77
N ARG A 29 -6.13 -29.16 20.19
CA ARG A 29 -6.27 -30.06 19.04
C ARG A 29 -5.62 -29.50 17.78
N ARG A 30 -5.72 -28.19 17.58
CA ARG A 30 -5.11 -27.50 16.43
C ARG A 30 -3.58 -27.35 16.59
N LEU A 31 -3.03 -27.44 17.80
CA LEU A 31 -1.59 -27.39 18.08
C LEU A 31 -0.87 -28.77 17.91
N LYS A 32 -1.27 -29.61 16.95
CA LYS A 32 -1.08 -31.07 17.05
C LYS A 32 0.36 -31.62 16.87
N SER A 33 1.35 -30.93 16.28
CA SER A 33 2.75 -31.43 16.32
C SER A 33 3.83 -30.35 16.23
N ARG A 34 5.03 -30.64 16.75
CA ARG A 34 6.08 -29.66 17.10
C ARG A 34 6.99 -29.18 15.96
N LEU A 35 7.08 -29.80 14.77
CA LEU A 35 8.16 -29.44 13.82
C LEU A 35 8.02 -29.94 12.35
N ASP A 36 6.85 -30.38 11.86
CA ASP A 36 6.79 -31.09 10.55
C ASP A 36 6.59 -30.24 9.28
N THR A 37 6.88 -28.95 9.27
CA THR A 37 6.94 -28.20 7.99
C THR A 37 7.99 -27.10 8.01
N LEU A 38 9.27 -27.50 8.10
CA LEU A 38 10.41 -26.62 7.83
C LEU A 38 11.54 -27.30 7.03
N VAL A 39 11.20 -28.12 6.03
CA VAL A 39 12.01 -28.37 4.81
C VAL A 39 11.02 -28.74 3.69
N PRO A 40 11.16 -28.25 2.45
CA PRO A 40 10.30 -28.67 1.37
C PRO A 40 10.69 -30.10 0.96
N GLU A 41 9.89 -31.10 1.30
CA GLU A 41 9.88 -32.33 0.52
C GLU A 41 8.90 -32.13 -0.65
N ARG A 42 9.48 -32.04 -1.86
CA ARG A 42 8.78 -32.44 -3.09
C ARG A 42 8.10 -33.77 -2.79
N HIS A 43 6.82 -33.94 -3.10
CA HIS A 43 6.18 -35.18 -3.61
C HIS A 43 4.64 -34.96 -3.72
N GLY A 44 4.18 -34.89 -4.98
CA GLY A 44 2.88 -35.28 -5.55
C GLY A 44 1.58 -35.32 -4.73
N GLY A 45 0.74 -34.29 -4.92
CA GLY A 45 -0.72 -34.31 -5.16
C GLY A 45 -1.73 -34.83 -4.09
N PRO A 46 -3.05 -34.53 -4.21
CA PRO A 46 -3.74 -33.57 -5.10
C PRO A 46 -4.63 -32.54 -4.33
N VAL A 47 -4.44 -31.23 -4.57
CA VAL A 47 -5.45 -30.18 -4.29
C VAL A 47 -5.60 -29.24 -5.49
N ALA A 48 -5.27 -29.74 -6.70
CA ALA A 48 -5.32 -28.97 -7.96
C ALA A 48 -6.63 -29.14 -8.74
N GLU A 49 -7.61 -29.91 -8.25
CA GLU A 49 -8.76 -30.33 -9.08
C GLU A 49 -9.90 -29.31 -9.25
N ARG A 50 -9.70 -28.01 -8.96
CA ARG A 50 -10.77 -26.99 -9.16
C ARG A 50 -10.36 -25.69 -9.83
N LEU A 51 -9.14 -25.58 -10.37
CA LEU A 51 -8.68 -24.36 -11.06
C LEU A 51 -8.25 -24.57 -12.53
N ASP A 52 -8.24 -25.81 -13.04
CA ASP A 52 -7.68 -26.15 -14.37
C ASP A 52 -8.64 -26.10 -15.58
N THR A 53 -9.83 -25.48 -15.48
CA THR A 53 -10.75 -25.43 -16.64
C THR A 53 -10.51 -24.31 -17.66
N LEU A 54 -9.40 -23.56 -17.58
CA LEU A 54 -9.11 -22.53 -18.59
C LEU A 54 -7.61 -22.51 -18.97
N VAL A 55 -7.36 -22.93 -20.22
CA VAL A 55 -6.14 -22.81 -21.05
C VAL A 55 -5.24 -24.08 -21.11
N PRO A 56 -4.95 -24.63 -22.33
CA PRO A 56 -4.24 -25.91 -22.48
C PRO A 56 -2.71 -25.77 -22.58
N GLU A 57 -2.01 -26.77 -22.07
CA GLU A 57 -0.55 -26.91 -22.03
C GLU A 57 0.11 -27.42 -23.33
N ARG A 58 1.44 -27.26 -23.43
CA ARG A 58 2.33 -28.12 -24.21
C ARG A 58 3.54 -28.57 -23.37
N HIS A 59 3.81 -29.86 -23.48
CA HIS A 59 4.83 -30.67 -22.80
C HIS A 59 6.25 -30.55 -23.38
N ASP A 60 7.23 -30.94 -22.53
CA ASP A 60 8.43 -31.79 -22.76
C ASP A 60 9.64 -31.26 -21.94
N THR A 61 10.58 -32.01 -21.33
CA THR A 61 10.91 -33.44 -21.14
C THR A 61 12.06 -33.57 -20.10
N LEU A 62 12.10 -34.69 -19.36
CA LEU A 62 13.26 -35.55 -18.95
C LEU A 62 14.45 -35.07 -18.05
N VAL A 63 14.45 -35.45 -16.75
CA VAL A 63 15.30 -36.46 -15.98
C VAL A 63 16.86 -36.47 -16.14
N PRO A 64 17.78 -36.96 -15.21
CA PRO A 64 17.74 -37.42 -13.78
C PRO A 64 18.88 -36.93 -12.80
N GLU A 65 18.69 -37.38 -11.54
CA GLU A 65 19.48 -37.47 -10.28
C GLU A 65 20.99 -37.83 -10.26
N ARG A 66 21.67 -37.53 -9.12
CA ARG A 66 22.62 -38.44 -8.42
C ARG A 66 22.96 -38.04 -6.96
N HIS A 67 22.59 -38.91 -6.01
CA HIS A 67 23.32 -39.47 -4.85
C HIS A 67 24.16 -38.60 -3.88
N ALA A 68 23.79 -38.58 -2.59
CA ALA A 68 24.52 -39.19 -1.44
C ALA A 68 24.15 -38.57 -0.07
N ALA A 69 24.04 -39.40 0.96
CA ALA A 69 23.89 -39.05 2.39
C ALA A 69 24.69 -40.07 3.23
N PRO A 70 24.92 -39.89 4.55
CA PRO A 70 25.04 -38.66 5.34
C PRO A 70 26.31 -38.64 6.23
N ALA A 71 26.71 -37.46 6.73
CA ALA A 71 27.60 -37.34 7.88
C ALA A 71 26.87 -36.55 8.98
N ALA A 72 26.90 -37.12 10.19
CA ALA A 72 26.20 -36.62 11.36
C ALA A 72 26.88 -35.36 11.91
N GLU A 73 26.20 -34.22 11.83
CA GLU A 73 26.60 -32.99 12.53
C GLU A 73 25.53 -32.51 13.49
N ARG A 74 25.93 -32.49 14.77
CA ARG A 74 25.20 -31.96 15.91
C ARG A 74 24.87 -30.47 15.69
N HIS A 75 23.60 -30.15 15.44
CA HIS A 75 23.14 -28.76 15.42
C HIS A 75 22.35 -28.45 16.70
N GLY A 76 23.08 -28.16 17.78
CA GLY A 76 22.58 -27.43 18.93
C GLY A 76 22.71 -25.93 18.66
N GLY A 77 21.85 -25.39 17.79
CA GLY A 77 21.71 -23.95 17.56
C GLY A 77 20.29 -23.55 17.91
N ALA A 78 20.12 -22.65 18.88
CA ALA A 78 18.82 -22.05 19.15
C ALA A 78 18.23 -21.53 17.82
N PRO A 79 16.98 -21.88 17.47
CA PRO A 79 16.41 -21.47 16.19
C PRO A 79 16.47 -19.96 16.09
N ASP A 80 16.99 -19.48 14.95
CA ASP A 80 17.08 -18.07 14.63
C ASP A 80 15.74 -17.41 14.97
N ARG A 81 15.75 -16.35 15.80
CA ARG A 81 14.56 -15.70 16.35
C ARG A 81 13.50 -15.41 15.28
N HIS A 82 13.94 -15.10 14.06
CA HIS A 82 13.07 -14.86 12.91
C HIS A 82 12.38 -16.12 12.39
N ARG A 83 13.04 -17.29 12.44
CA ARG A 83 12.46 -18.58 12.08
C ARG A 83 11.36 -18.98 13.08
N THR A 84 11.60 -18.84 14.38
CA THR A 84 10.60 -19.14 15.43
C THR A 84 9.38 -18.21 15.35
N LEU A 85 9.59 -16.92 15.07
CA LEU A 85 8.51 -15.96 14.82
C LEU A 85 7.70 -16.33 13.57
N ARG A 86 8.35 -16.64 12.44
CA ARG A 86 7.67 -17.12 11.23
C ARG A 86 6.85 -18.38 11.46
N THR A 87 7.36 -19.33 12.22
CA THR A 87 6.60 -20.54 12.60
C THR A 87 5.36 -20.17 13.39
N THR A 88 5.49 -19.33 14.42
CA THR A 88 4.34 -18.88 15.24
C THR A 88 3.29 -18.13 14.42
N ILE A 89 3.73 -17.26 13.49
CA ILE A 89 2.85 -16.52 12.58
C ILE A 89 2.15 -17.48 11.61
N GLY A 90 2.86 -18.44 11.02
CA GLY A 90 2.28 -19.47 10.14
C GLY A 90 1.18 -20.28 10.82
N TRP A 91 1.34 -20.57 12.12
CA TRP A 91 0.30 -21.24 12.90
C TRP A 91 -0.92 -20.35 13.12
N SER A 92 -0.72 -19.06 13.39
CA SER A 92 -1.84 -18.11 13.49
C SER A 92 -2.61 -17.98 12.17
N HIS A 93 -1.90 -18.06 11.04
CA HIS A 93 -2.46 -18.10 9.70
C HIS A 93 -3.25 -19.40 9.45
N GLU A 94 -2.70 -20.57 9.82
CA GLU A 94 -3.39 -21.87 9.69
C GLU A 94 -4.67 -22.00 10.53
N LEU A 95 -4.87 -21.14 11.52
CA LEU A 95 -6.09 -21.08 12.32
C LEU A 95 -7.15 -20.13 11.75
N CYS A 96 -6.77 -19.23 10.84
CA CYS A 96 -7.70 -18.33 10.17
C CYS A 96 -8.52 -19.06 9.12
N LEU A 97 -9.77 -18.63 8.94
CA LEU A 97 -10.60 -19.08 7.82
C LEU A 97 -9.92 -18.70 6.48
N PRO A 98 -10.11 -19.47 5.40
CA PRO A 98 -9.50 -19.16 4.11
C PRO A 98 -9.77 -17.72 3.63
N ALA A 99 -11.01 -17.23 3.84
CA ALA A 99 -11.40 -15.85 3.53
C ALA A 99 -10.63 -14.80 4.37
N ASP A 100 -10.33 -15.09 5.64
CA ASP A 100 -9.59 -14.18 6.51
C ASP A 100 -8.10 -14.14 6.18
N ARG A 101 -7.53 -15.26 5.71
CA ARG A 101 -6.15 -15.31 5.19
C ARG A 101 -6.03 -14.47 3.93
N LEU A 102 -7.00 -14.61 3.02
CA LEU A 102 -7.06 -13.77 1.83
C LEU A 102 -7.17 -12.29 2.18
N LEU A 103 -8.06 -11.96 3.12
CA LEU A 103 -8.18 -10.58 3.58
C LEU A 103 -6.87 -10.06 4.19
N TRP A 104 -6.20 -10.84 5.05
CA TRP A 104 -4.91 -10.45 5.63
C TRP A 104 -3.90 -10.13 4.52
N ALA A 105 -3.71 -11.03 3.57
CA ALA A 105 -2.77 -10.79 2.47
C ALA A 105 -3.14 -9.58 1.61
N ARG A 106 -4.43 -9.36 1.35
CA ARG A 106 -4.86 -8.15 0.63
C ARG A 106 -4.60 -6.87 1.40
N LEU A 107 -4.72 -6.91 2.74
CA LEU A 107 -4.48 -5.74 3.60
C LEU A 107 -3.01 -5.33 3.63
N THR A 108 -2.06 -6.17 3.18
CA THR A 108 -0.64 -5.80 3.12
C THR A 108 -0.31 -4.81 2.02
N VAL A 109 -1.28 -4.46 1.16
CA VAL A 109 -1.16 -3.32 0.23
C VAL A 109 -1.07 -1.98 0.97
N PHE A 110 -1.64 -1.89 2.18
CA PHE A 110 -1.53 -0.70 3.02
C PHE A 110 -0.18 -0.68 3.74
N ARG A 111 0.53 0.44 3.65
CA ARG A 111 1.85 0.64 4.29
C ARG A 111 1.74 1.22 5.69
N GLY A 112 0.58 1.77 6.02
CA GLY A 112 0.26 2.39 7.29
C GLY A 112 -1.15 2.04 7.77
N PRO A 113 -1.70 2.84 8.69
CA PRO A 113 -3.05 2.62 9.18
C PRO A 113 -4.09 2.86 8.08
N PHE A 114 -5.19 2.12 8.14
CA PHE A 114 -6.30 2.22 7.19
C PHE A 114 -7.64 2.16 7.91
N ASP A 115 -8.68 2.73 7.31
CA ASP A 115 -10.05 2.68 7.83
C ASP A 115 -10.89 1.60 7.14
N LEU A 116 -12.15 1.48 7.58
CA LEU A 116 -13.07 0.47 7.07
C LEU A 116 -13.39 0.69 5.60
N GLN A 117 -13.50 1.96 5.18
CA GLN A 117 -13.87 2.30 3.82
C GLN A 117 -12.72 1.98 2.87
N ALA A 118 -11.49 2.31 3.22
CA ALA A 118 -10.29 1.95 2.49
C ALA A 118 -10.19 0.42 2.34
N ALA A 119 -10.31 -0.33 3.44
CA ALA A 119 -10.27 -1.80 3.40
C ALA A 119 -11.34 -2.39 2.47
N ARG A 120 -12.58 -1.87 2.52
CA ARG A 120 -13.69 -2.36 1.69
C ARG A 120 -13.53 -2.03 0.21
N GLU A 121 -13.04 -0.84 -0.11
CA GLU A 121 -12.85 -0.41 -1.51
C GLU A 121 -11.65 -1.12 -2.16
N VAL A 122 -10.58 -1.39 -1.39
CA VAL A 122 -9.34 -1.96 -1.93
C VAL A 122 -9.34 -3.49 -1.89
N CYS A 123 -9.77 -4.10 -0.78
CA CYS A 123 -9.60 -5.54 -0.56
C CYS A 123 -10.82 -6.39 -0.95
N ALA A 124 -11.96 -5.78 -1.26
CA ALA A 124 -13.11 -6.52 -1.80
C ALA A 124 -12.90 -6.86 -3.29
N GLY A 125 -13.48 -7.98 -3.72
CA GLY A 125 -13.42 -8.47 -5.10
C GLY A 125 -13.12 -9.97 -5.17
N GLY A 126 -13.49 -10.61 -6.28
CA GLY A 126 -13.42 -12.08 -6.39
C GLY A 126 -14.24 -12.75 -5.27
N PRO A 127 -13.64 -13.61 -4.43
CA PRO A 127 -14.37 -14.35 -3.40
C PRO A 127 -14.69 -13.55 -2.13
N LEU A 128 -14.21 -12.30 -1.99
CA LEU A 128 -14.49 -11.46 -0.82
C LEU A 128 -15.49 -10.35 -1.16
N THR A 129 -16.66 -10.39 -0.54
CA THR A 129 -17.61 -9.28 -0.58
C THR A 129 -17.19 -8.18 0.39
N ARG A 130 -17.77 -6.99 0.25
CA ARG A 130 -17.58 -5.88 1.22
C ARG A 130 -18.04 -6.24 2.64
N ALA A 131 -19.03 -7.13 2.77
CA ALA A 131 -19.49 -7.63 4.06
C ALA A 131 -18.47 -8.59 4.68
N ASP A 132 -17.87 -9.46 3.87
CA ASP A 132 -16.81 -10.38 4.32
C ASP A 132 -15.58 -9.62 4.81
N VAL A 133 -15.18 -8.54 4.11
CA VAL A 133 -14.11 -7.65 4.57
C VAL A 133 -14.42 -7.09 5.95
N THR A 134 -15.64 -6.57 6.15
CA THR A 134 -16.05 -5.97 7.43
C THR A 134 -15.98 -6.99 8.57
N ALA A 135 -16.58 -8.17 8.37
CA ALA A 135 -16.56 -9.23 9.37
C ALA A 135 -15.14 -9.81 9.59
N GLY A 136 -14.33 -9.86 8.54
CA GLY A 136 -12.95 -10.34 8.59
C GLY A 136 -12.04 -9.41 9.38
N LEU A 137 -12.22 -8.08 9.32
CA LEU A 137 -11.45 -7.13 10.13
C LEU A 137 -11.61 -7.39 11.63
N ASP A 138 -12.84 -7.68 12.10
CA ASP A 138 -13.10 -8.01 13.50
C ASP A 138 -12.48 -9.36 13.90
N ARG A 139 -12.49 -10.35 13.00
CA ARG A 139 -11.84 -11.64 13.22
C ARG A 139 -10.31 -11.52 13.23
N LEU A 140 -9.72 -10.74 12.33
CA LEU A 140 -8.28 -10.49 12.28
C LEU A 140 -7.82 -9.68 13.50
N LEU A 141 -8.62 -8.75 14.00
CA LEU A 141 -8.40 -8.08 15.28
C LEU A 141 -8.45 -9.07 16.46
N ALA A 142 -9.42 -9.99 16.47
CA ALA A 142 -9.52 -11.06 17.47
C ALA A 142 -8.30 -12.00 17.48
N CYS A 143 -7.73 -12.23 16.30
CA CYS A 143 -6.54 -13.04 16.09
C CYS A 143 -5.23 -12.28 16.38
N SER A 144 -5.31 -11.00 16.77
CA SER A 144 -4.18 -10.09 16.96
C SER A 144 -3.31 -9.91 15.71
N VAL A 145 -3.88 -10.16 14.52
CA VAL A 145 -3.25 -9.85 13.24
C VAL A 145 -3.28 -8.34 13.00
N LEU A 146 -4.41 -7.72 13.34
CA LEU A 146 -4.60 -6.28 13.30
C LEU A 146 -4.63 -5.70 14.72
N ARG A 147 -4.31 -4.42 14.82
CA ARG A 147 -4.46 -3.59 16.03
C ARG A 147 -5.36 -2.40 15.72
N ARG A 148 -6.04 -1.86 16.73
CA ARG A 148 -6.79 -0.60 16.58
C ARG A 148 -5.82 0.58 16.47
N HIS A 149 -6.08 1.49 15.55
CA HIS A 149 -5.35 2.74 15.38
C HIS A 149 -6.36 3.88 15.17
N GLY A 150 -6.63 4.65 16.23
CA GLY A 150 -7.70 5.65 16.21
C GLY A 150 -9.04 5.01 15.84
N ARG A 151 -9.63 5.44 14.72
CA ARG A 151 -10.87 4.87 14.16
C ARG A 151 -10.65 3.72 13.17
N GLY A 152 -9.40 3.44 12.83
CA GLY A 152 -9.02 2.41 11.87
C GLY A 152 -8.25 1.25 12.50
N TRP A 153 -7.45 0.62 11.66
CA TRP A 153 -6.61 -0.52 12.00
C TRP A 153 -5.18 -0.29 11.51
N SER A 154 -4.23 -0.96 12.15
CA SER A 154 -2.87 -1.11 11.66
C SER A 154 -2.42 -2.56 11.80
N MET A 155 -1.38 -2.92 11.05
CA MET A 155 -0.75 -4.24 11.09
C MET A 155 0.68 -4.09 11.63
N LEU A 156 1.17 -5.09 12.36
CA LEU A 156 2.59 -5.12 12.74
C LEU A 156 3.44 -5.48 11.52
N ASP A 157 4.60 -4.84 11.36
CA ASP A 157 5.48 -5.03 10.20
C ASP A 157 5.80 -6.49 9.91
N THR A 158 6.04 -7.30 10.93
CA THR A 158 6.32 -8.74 10.80
C THR A 158 5.13 -9.53 10.24
N LEU A 159 3.91 -9.13 10.57
CA LEU A 159 2.67 -9.74 10.06
C LEU A 159 2.35 -9.23 8.65
N ALA A 160 2.68 -7.98 8.36
CA ALA A 160 2.57 -7.40 7.02
C ALA A 160 3.54 -8.08 6.05
N GLU A 161 4.79 -8.30 6.46
CA GLU A 161 5.78 -9.03 5.67
C GLU A 161 5.32 -10.46 5.39
N TYR A 162 4.81 -11.16 6.41
CA TYR A 162 4.30 -12.52 6.24
C TYR A 162 3.09 -12.58 5.29
N GLY A 163 2.12 -11.67 5.46
CA GLY A 163 0.96 -11.59 4.58
C GLY A 163 1.34 -11.23 3.14
N GLY A 164 2.33 -10.35 2.95
CA GLY A 164 2.84 -9.95 1.64
C GLY A 164 3.47 -11.12 0.90
N GLN A 165 4.28 -11.94 1.58
CA GLN A 165 4.83 -13.16 0.98
C GLN A 165 3.75 -14.17 0.55
N TRP A 166 2.57 -14.14 1.18
CA TRP A 166 1.46 -14.97 0.76
C TRP A 166 0.69 -14.33 -0.40
N LEU A 167 0.57 -13.00 -0.44
CA LEU A 167 0.07 -12.28 -1.60
C LEU A 167 0.91 -12.59 -2.85
N ASP A 168 2.24 -12.63 -2.73
CA ASP A 168 3.13 -13.00 -3.83
C ASP A 168 2.86 -14.41 -4.37
N ARG A 169 2.44 -15.35 -3.50
CA ARG A 169 2.08 -16.72 -3.90
C ARG A 169 0.72 -16.82 -4.57
N LEU A 170 -0.18 -15.84 -4.37
CA LEU A 170 -1.45 -15.78 -5.09
C LEU A 170 -1.26 -15.37 -6.56
N GLY A 171 -0.10 -14.78 -6.89
CA GLY A 171 0.29 -14.43 -8.25
C GLY A 171 0.36 -12.93 -8.49
N THR A 172 1.10 -12.55 -9.53
CA THR A 172 1.38 -11.16 -9.91
C THR A 172 0.08 -10.38 -10.23
N ASP A 173 -0.89 -11.02 -10.87
CA ASP A 173 -2.16 -10.39 -11.26
C ASP A 173 -2.96 -9.88 -10.05
N GLU A 174 -2.96 -10.63 -8.94
CA GLU A 174 -3.66 -10.21 -7.72
C GLU A 174 -2.94 -9.02 -7.07
N HIS A 175 -1.61 -9.01 -7.09
CA HIS A 175 -0.79 -7.90 -6.60
C HIS A 175 -1.07 -6.63 -7.41
N GLU A 176 -1.04 -6.72 -8.74
CA GLU A 176 -1.29 -5.59 -9.63
C GLU A 176 -2.73 -5.07 -9.48
N ALA A 177 -3.72 -5.96 -9.41
CA ALA A 177 -5.12 -5.58 -9.20
C ALA A 177 -5.36 -4.86 -7.87
N LEU A 178 -4.66 -5.26 -6.80
CA LEU A 178 -4.72 -4.55 -5.51
C LEU A 178 -4.04 -3.19 -5.57
N ALA A 179 -2.84 -3.10 -6.16
CA ALA A 179 -2.13 -1.84 -6.32
C ALA A 179 -2.93 -0.85 -7.18
N ALA A 180 -3.58 -1.33 -8.24
CA ALA A 180 -4.48 -0.53 -9.08
C ALA A 180 -5.69 0.01 -8.30
N ARG A 181 -6.36 -0.83 -7.52
CA ARG A 181 -7.51 -0.44 -6.68
C ARG A 181 -7.10 0.55 -5.58
N HIS A 182 -5.97 0.29 -4.92
CA HIS A 182 -5.39 1.17 -3.92
C HIS A 182 -5.10 2.55 -4.51
N ALA A 183 -4.37 2.59 -5.62
CA ALA A 183 -4.04 3.84 -6.30
C ALA A 183 -5.30 4.60 -6.74
N ALA A 184 -6.29 3.92 -7.32
CA ALA A 184 -7.55 4.53 -7.72
C ALA A 184 -8.36 5.08 -6.52
N TYR A 185 -8.33 4.39 -5.37
CA TYR A 185 -8.99 4.84 -4.15
C TYR A 185 -8.37 6.13 -3.61
N PHE A 186 -7.04 6.18 -3.45
CA PHE A 186 -6.37 7.37 -2.92
C PHE A 186 -6.36 8.52 -3.92
N ALA A 187 -6.25 8.26 -5.24
CA ALA A 187 -6.39 9.28 -6.26
C ALA A 187 -7.76 9.99 -6.20
N ARG A 188 -8.84 9.22 -6.00
CA ARG A 188 -10.19 9.79 -5.81
C ARG A 188 -10.29 10.63 -4.54
N LEU A 189 -9.70 10.19 -3.42
CA LEU A 189 -9.69 10.99 -2.19
C LEU A 189 -8.90 12.29 -2.36
N VAL A 190 -7.78 12.26 -3.08
CA VAL A 190 -7.02 13.48 -3.41
C VAL A 190 -7.86 14.46 -4.22
N ARG A 191 -8.60 14.00 -5.24
CA ARG A 191 -9.49 14.86 -6.02
C ARG A 191 -10.58 15.50 -5.15
N LEU A 192 -11.22 14.71 -4.29
CA LEU A 192 -12.24 15.23 -3.37
C LEU A 192 -11.65 16.23 -2.36
N ALA A 193 -10.43 15.97 -1.87
CA ALA A 193 -9.73 16.86 -0.96
C ALA A 193 -9.38 18.19 -1.61
N ASP A 194 -8.96 18.19 -2.87
CA ASP A 194 -8.65 19.37 -3.66
C ASP A 194 -9.90 20.23 -3.91
N GLU A 195 -11.02 19.61 -4.31
CA GLU A 195 -12.31 20.29 -4.51
C GLU A 195 -12.84 20.96 -3.23
N GLU A 196 -12.69 20.29 -2.09
CA GLU A 196 -13.18 20.78 -0.80
C GLU A 196 -12.13 21.60 -0.01
N TRP A 197 -10.93 21.81 -0.57
CA TRP A 197 -9.81 22.45 0.15
C TRP A 197 -10.13 23.90 0.53
N LEU A 198 -10.73 24.66 -0.40
CA LEU A 198 -11.16 26.04 -0.17
C LEU A 198 -12.57 26.11 0.42
N GLY A 199 -12.88 25.22 1.37
CA GLY A 199 -14.18 25.10 1.99
C GLY A 199 -14.13 24.78 3.49
N PRO A 200 -15.30 24.62 4.14
CA PRO A 200 -15.40 24.38 5.59
C PRO A 200 -14.70 23.08 6.05
N ARG A 201 -14.45 22.16 5.13
CA ARG A 201 -13.82 20.85 5.38
C ARG A 201 -12.31 20.86 5.28
N GLN A 202 -11.67 22.01 5.02
CA GLN A 202 -10.21 22.14 4.91
C GLN A 202 -9.46 21.46 6.07
N ILE A 203 -9.87 21.67 7.31
CA ILE A 203 -9.22 21.09 8.50
C ILE A 203 -9.36 19.55 8.54
N VAL A 204 -10.47 19.01 8.02
CA VAL A 204 -10.66 17.56 7.90
C VAL A 204 -9.68 16.99 6.90
N TRP A 205 -9.54 17.62 5.73
CA TRP A 205 -8.60 17.19 4.69
C TRP A 205 -7.15 17.36 5.08
N PHE A 206 -6.80 18.44 5.77
CA PHE A 206 -5.47 18.63 6.34
C PHE A 206 -5.08 17.48 7.27
N ARG A 207 -5.96 17.08 8.20
CA ARG A 207 -5.71 15.96 9.12
C ARG A 207 -5.61 14.64 8.37
N TRP A 208 -6.59 14.35 7.50
CA TRP A 208 -6.58 13.14 6.68
C TRP A 208 -5.27 13.01 5.90
N ALA A 209 -4.86 14.07 5.22
CA ALA A 209 -3.73 13.98 4.32
C ALA A 209 -2.40 13.82 5.09
N ARG A 210 -2.26 14.40 6.29
CA ARG A 210 -1.13 14.12 7.19
C ARG A 210 -1.02 12.65 7.57
N GLU A 211 -2.14 11.99 7.82
CA GLU A 211 -2.20 10.57 8.18
C GLU A 211 -2.02 9.66 6.95
N ALA A 212 -2.64 10.02 5.82
CA ALA A 212 -2.66 9.24 4.58
C ALA A 212 -1.42 9.45 3.70
N TYR A 213 -0.44 10.26 4.13
CA TYR A 213 0.73 10.59 3.33
C TYR A 213 1.46 9.37 2.75
N GLY A 214 1.66 8.32 3.56
CA GLY A 214 2.32 7.09 3.11
C GLY A 214 1.54 6.37 2.01
N GLU A 215 0.22 6.37 2.13
CA GLU A 215 -0.68 5.73 1.18
C GLU A 215 -0.80 6.54 -0.12
N VAL A 216 -0.93 7.86 -0.03
CA VAL A 216 -0.92 8.75 -1.21
C VAL A 216 0.42 8.66 -1.96
N SER A 217 1.52 8.56 -1.21
CA SER A 217 2.85 8.35 -1.80
C SER A 217 2.94 7.03 -2.55
N ALA A 218 2.45 5.94 -1.98
CA ALA A 218 2.44 4.62 -2.63
C ALA A 218 1.55 4.61 -3.89
N ALA A 219 0.37 5.24 -3.80
CA ALA A 219 -0.53 5.42 -4.94
C ALA A 219 0.15 6.19 -6.08
N LEU A 220 0.85 7.29 -5.78
CA LEU A 220 1.57 8.08 -6.78
C LEU A 220 2.71 7.30 -7.44
N THR A 221 3.46 6.48 -6.69
CA THR A 221 4.48 5.60 -7.26
C THR A 221 3.85 4.66 -8.29
N TYR A 222 2.78 3.96 -7.92
CA TYR A 222 2.08 3.06 -8.84
C TYR A 222 1.56 3.79 -10.08
N LEU A 223 0.92 4.95 -9.91
CA LEU A 223 0.39 5.74 -11.02
C LEU A 223 1.51 6.23 -11.95
N THR A 224 2.67 6.61 -11.42
CA THR A 224 3.79 7.09 -12.24
C THR A 224 4.28 6.01 -13.21
N GLU A 225 4.28 4.75 -12.75
CA GLU A 225 4.72 3.60 -13.54
C GLU A 225 3.66 3.15 -14.57
N HIS A 226 2.38 3.19 -14.21
CA HIS A 226 1.32 2.53 -15.00
C HIS A 226 0.34 3.50 -15.68
N ARG A 227 0.13 4.70 -15.11
CA ARG A 227 -0.89 5.69 -15.52
C ARG A 227 -0.36 7.13 -15.36
N PRO A 228 0.64 7.54 -16.15
CA PRO A 228 1.39 8.78 -15.91
C PRO A 228 0.53 10.05 -15.97
N ASP A 229 -0.48 10.10 -16.83
CA ASP A 229 -1.39 11.26 -16.91
C ASP A 229 -2.21 11.43 -15.62
N GLU A 230 -2.66 10.31 -15.04
CA GLU A 230 -3.35 10.32 -13.75
C GLU A 230 -2.39 10.65 -12.61
N ALA A 231 -1.15 10.16 -12.66
CA ALA A 231 -0.12 10.53 -11.70
C ALA A 231 0.10 12.06 -11.67
N LEU A 232 0.12 12.67 -12.86
CA LEU A 232 0.31 14.11 -13.01
C LEU A 232 -0.88 14.91 -12.48
N ASP A 233 -2.10 14.47 -12.77
CA ASP A 233 -3.32 15.05 -12.19
C ASP A 233 -3.28 15.04 -10.66
N VAL A 234 -3.02 13.86 -10.08
CA VAL A 234 -3.00 13.66 -8.62
C VAL A 234 -1.87 14.48 -7.99
N ALA A 235 -0.67 14.49 -8.57
CA ALA A 235 0.46 15.27 -8.06
C ALA A 235 0.18 16.79 -8.09
N GLY A 236 -0.42 17.30 -9.17
CA GLY A 236 -0.74 18.72 -9.30
C GLY A 236 -1.79 19.20 -8.27
N ARG A 237 -2.73 18.33 -7.89
CA ARG A 237 -3.79 18.61 -6.90
C ARG A 237 -3.30 18.63 -5.46
N LEU A 238 -2.11 18.11 -5.19
CA LEU A 238 -1.56 18.04 -3.84
C LEU A 238 -0.78 19.28 -3.43
N VAL A 239 -0.75 20.34 -4.24
CA VAL A 239 0.08 21.53 -3.98
C VAL A 239 -0.18 22.14 -2.60
N PHE A 240 -1.44 22.35 -2.23
CA PHE A 240 -1.77 22.94 -0.93
C PHE A 240 -1.60 21.94 0.20
N PHE A 241 -1.88 20.66 -0.04
CA PHE A 241 -1.61 19.62 0.94
C PHE A 241 -0.11 19.60 1.30
N TRP A 242 0.76 19.52 0.30
CA TRP A 242 2.19 19.36 0.51
C TRP A 242 2.87 20.63 1.01
N ALA A 243 2.45 21.80 0.52
CA ALA A 243 2.94 23.09 1.03
C ALA A 243 2.55 23.29 2.50
N CYS A 244 1.28 23.06 2.87
CA CYS A 244 0.81 23.29 4.23
C CYS A 244 1.17 22.18 5.23
N CYS A 245 1.51 20.98 4.77
CA CYS A 245 1.84 19.84 5.64
C CYS A 245 3.35 19.55 5.76
N GLY A 246 4.22 20.45 5.28
CA GLY A 246 5.66 20.36 5.46
C GLY A 246 6.32 19.25 4.63
N ARG A 247 5.87 19.05 3.39
CA ARG A 247 6.41 18.05 2.43
C ARG A 247 6.80 18.66 1.08
N LEU A 248 7.20 19.93 1.10
CA LEU A 248 7.46 20.74 -0.09
C LEU A 248 8.61 20.21 -0.96
N HIS A 249 9.67 19.63 -0.39
CA HIS A 249 10.78 19.05 -1.16
C HIS A 249 10.35 17.82 -1.97
N GLU A 250 9.60 16.91 -1.34
CA GLU A 250 9.13 15.70 -2.00
C GLU A 250 8.09 16.01 -3.08
N MET A 251 7.22 17.00 -2.84
CA MET A 251 6.32 17.55 -3.83
C MET A 251 7.06 17.96 -5.10
N ARG A 252 8.08 18.79 -4.95
CA ARG A 252 8.89 19.26 -6.09
C ARG A 252 9.52 18.09 -6.84
N ALA A 253 10.21 17.20 -6.14
CA ALA A 253 10.90 16.07 -6.76
C ALA A 253 9.94 15.15 -7.55
N ARG A 254 8.71 14.95 -7.03
CA ARG A 254 7.67 14.18 -7.71
C ARG A 254 7.10 14.91 -8.92
N LEU A 255 6.80 16.21 -8.80
CA LEU A 255 6.31 17.02 -9.91
C LEU A 255 7.36 17.13 -11.03
N GLU A 256 8.64 17.33 -10.69
CA GLU A 256 9.75 17.32 -11.65
C GLU A 256 9.85 15.98 -12.37
N THR A 257 9.73 14.86 -11.64
CA THR A 257 9.73 13.51 -12.23
C THR A 257 8.54 13.30 -13.15
N ALA A 258 7.33 13.65 -12.71
CA ALA A 258 6.11 13.47 -13.50
C ALA A 258 6.12 14.33 -14.78
N LEU A 259 6.62 15.57 -14.71
CA LEU A 259 6.68 16.50 -15.84
C LEU A 259 7.76 16.14 -16.89
N LYS A 260 8.71 15.25 -16.56
CA LYS A 260 9.64 14.67 -17.54
C LYS A 260 8.94 13.79 -18.56
N ASN A 261 7.73 13.29 -18.26
CA ASN A 261 6.99 12.51 -19.23
C ASN A 261 6.45 13.44 -20.35
N PRO A 262 6.88 13.26 -21.61
CA PRO A 262 6.44 14.10 -22.72
C PRO A 262 5.03 13.75 -23.21
N SER A 263 4.47 12.58 -22.87
CA SER A 263 3.11 12.20 -23.27
C SER A 263 2.03 12.97 -22.51
N ALA A 264 2.38 13.48 -21.33
CA ALA A 264 1.47 14.27 -20.51
C ALA A 264 1.17 15.61 -21.17
N THR A 265 -0.07 15.77 -21.64
CA THR A 265 -0.60 16.96 -22.30
C THR A 265 -1.91 17.40 -21.65
N GLY A 266 -2.40 18.59 -22.00
CA GLY A 266 -3.70 19.05 -21.53
C GLY A 266 -3.70 19.60 -20.09
N PRO A 267 -4.90 19.72 -19.50
CA PRO A 267 -5.10 20.38 -18.19
C PRO A 267 -4.30 19.79 -17.02
N HIS A 268 -3.91 18.52 -17.10
CA HIS A 268 -3.09 17.88 -16.07
C HIS A 268 -1.65 18.42 -16.10
N ARG A 269 -1.11 18.70 -17.30
CA ARG A 269 0.24 19.27 -17.46
C ARG A 269 0.30 20.71 -16.96
N THR A 270 -0.66 21.54 -17.37
CA THR A 270 -0.73 22.95 -16.94
C THR A 270 -0.92 23.05 -15.43
N ARG A 271 -1.77 22.21 -14.82
CA ARG A 271 -1.94 22.13 -13.36
C ARG A 271 -0.65 21.70 -12.65
N ALA A 272 0.07 20.70 -13.16
CA ALA A 272 1.34 20.29 -12.57
C ALA A 272 2.44 21.35 -12.72
N LEU A 273 2.49 22.09 -13.84
CA LEU A 273 3.38 23.23 -14.00
C LEU A 273 3.07 24.34 -12.99
N TRP A 274 1.79 24.67 -12.80
CA TRP A 274 1.37 25.59 -11.75
C TRP A 274 1.83 25.14 -10.35
N ALA A 275 1.54 23.89 -9.99
CA ALA A 275 1.94 23.32 -8.71
C ALA A 275 3.46 23.35 -8.50
N LEU A 276 4.24 23.09 -9.55
CA LEU A 276 5.69 23.16 -9.52
C LEU A 276 6.20 24.60 -9.38
N GLY A 277 5.57 25.57 -10.06
CA GLY A 277 5.87 27.00 -9.90
C GLY A 277 5.66 27.47 -8.46
N VAL A 278 4.53 27.08 -7.84
CA VAL A 278 4.27 27.32 -6.41
C VAL A 278 5.34 26.64 -5.54
N ALA A 279 5.77 25.42 -5.87
CA ALA A 279 6.84 24.72 -5.16
C ALA A 279 8.15 25.52 -5.15
N TYR A 280 8.60 25.96 -6.33
CA TYR A 280 9.83 26.73 -6.47
C TYR A 280 9.74 28.06 -5.72
N ALA A 281 8.63 28.78 -5.84
CA ALA A 281 8.42 30.05 -5.16
C ALA A 281 8.52 29.89 -3.63
N LEU A 282 7.87 28.87 -3.07
CA LEU A 282 7.91 28.58 -1.63
C LEU A 282 9.28 28.05 -1.15
N HIS A 283 10.10 27.49 -2.05
CA HIS A 283 11.51 27.13 -1.78
C HIS A 283 12.47 28.31 -1.92
N GLY A 284 12.02 29.46 -2.39
CA GLY A 284 12.86 30.63 -2.67
C GLY A 284 13.61 30.57 -4.01
N GLU A 285 13.30 29.59 -4.87
CA GLU A 285 13.88 29.46 -6.20
C GLU A 285 13.08 30.26 -7.24
N TYR A 286 13.06 31.58 -7.06
CA TYR A 286 12.17 32.48 -7.82
C TYR A 286 12.40 32.45 -9.33
N ALA A 287 13.67 32.35 -9.78
CA ALA A 287 13.97 32.25 -11.21
C ALA A 287 13.37 30.98 -11.85
N ALA A 288 13.45 29.85 -11.16
CA ALA A 288 12.84 28.60 -11.62
C ALA A 288 11.31 28.67 -11.55
N ALA A 289 10.75 29.37 -10.55
CA ALA A 289 9.32 29.62 -10.45
C ALA A 289 8.79 30.43 -11.64
N GLU A 290 9.51 31.48 -12.05
CA GLU A 290 9.16 32.33 -13.20
C GLU A 290 9.27 31.57 -14.53
N GLU A 291 10.34 30.80 -14.72
CA GLU A 291 10.52 29.95 -15.91
C GLU A 291 9.36 28.95 -16.06
N VAL A 292 9.04 28.23 -14.98
CA VAL A 292 7.96 27.24 -14.99
C VAL A 292 6.59 27.89 -15.17
N SER A 293 6.35 29.04 -14.56
CA SER A 293 5.09 29.78 -14.71
C SER A 293 4.90 30.28 -16.15
N THR A 294 5.96 30.79 -16.78
CA THR A 294 5.96 31.20 -18.19
C THR A 294 5.64 30.01 -19.11
N ARG A 295 6.33 28.88 -18.91
CA ARG A 295 6.07 27.65 -19.67
C ARG A 295 4.64 27.13 -19.45
N GLY A 296 4.13 27.26 -18.22
CA GLY A 296 2.75 26.96 -17.85
C GLY A 296 1.75 27.81 -18.65
N ALA A 297 1.95 29.13 -18.68
CA ALA A 297 1.11 30.07 -19.42
C ALA A 297 1.12 29.80 -20.93
N GLU A 298 2.28 29.56 -21.52
CA GLU A 298 2.41 29.21 -22.95
C GLU A 298 1.65 27.92 -23.29
N THR A 299 1.80 26.91 -22.44
CA THR A 299 1.15 25.60 -22.62
C THR A 299 -0.37 25.75 -22.52
N ALA A 300 -0.85 26.42 -21.47
CA ALA A 300 -2.27 26.68 -21.28
C ALA A 300 -2.88 27.53 -22.41
N GLY A 301 -2.13 28.51 -22.92
CA GLY A 301 -2.54 29.32 -24.07
C GLY A 301 -2.68 28.50 -25.36
N ARG A 302 -1.72 27.61 -25.66
CA ARG A 302 -1.80 26.70 -26.82
C ARG A 302 -2.99 25.76 -26.74
N GLU A 303 -3.28 25.25 -25.54
CA GLU A 303 -4.34 24.27 -25.30
C GLU A 303 -5.72 24.89 -25.01
N ARG A 304 -5.80 26.23 -24.93
CA ARG A 304 -7.01 26.98 -24.54
C ARG A 304 -7.56 26.59 -23.16
N ASP A 305 -6.67 26.20 -22.26
CA ASP A 305 -6.98 25.86 -20.88
C ASP A 305 -7.06 27.12 -20.01
N ARG A 306 -8.29 27.58 -19.74
CA ARG A 306 -8.53 28.77 -18.90
C ARG A 306 -8.06 28.59 -17.47
N GLU A 307 -8.21 27.40 -16.89
CA GLU A 307 -7.75 27.14 -15.52
C GLU A 307 -6.22 27.15 -15.46
N GLY A 308 -5.56 26.57 -16.46
CA GLY A 308 -4.10 26.60 -16.60
C GLY A 308 -3.53 28.00 -16.69
N VAL A 309 -4.21 28.92 -17.42
CA VAL A 309 -3.80 30.33 -17.49
C VAL A 309 -3.90 31.01 -16.13
N LEU A 310 -5.00 30.78 -15.39
CA LEU A 310 -5.17 31.31 -14.03
C LEU A 310 -4.13 30.74 -13.06
N GLY A 311 -3.84 29.44 -13.16
CA GLY A 311 -2.78 28.79 -12.39
C GLY A 311 -1.43 29.45 -12.66
N ALA A 312 -1.02 29.57 -13.92
CA ALA A 312 0.24 30.23 -14.25
C ALA A 312 0.33 31.67 -13.71
N ALA A 313 -0.74 32.45 -13.83
CA ALA A 313 -0.81 33.80 -13.26
C ALA A 313 -0.70 33.80 -11.73
N TYR A 314 -1.33 32.83 -11.04
CA TYR A 314 -1.21 32.66 -9.60
C TYR A 314 0.25 32.40 -9.17
N ALA A 315 0.95 31.48 -9.86
CA ALA A 315 2.33 31.16 -9.52
C ALA A 315 3.28 32.35 -9.76
N SER A 316 3.09 33.08 -10.86
CA SER A 316 3.82 34.33 -11.11
C SER A 316 3.53 35.39 -10.05
N GLY A 317 2.26 35.61 -9.71
CA GLY A 317 1.87 36.59 -8.68
C GLY A 317 2.38 36.23 -7.29
N LEU A 318 2.38 34.94 -6.92
CA LEU A 318 3.00 34.47 -5.67
C LEU A 318 4.50 34.75 -5.66
N THR A 319 5.18 34.53 -6.78
CA THR A 319 6.62 34.81 -6.92
C THR A 319 6.89 36.30 -6.75
N ALA A 320 6.14 37.17 -7.44
CA ALA A 320 6.24 38.61 -7.34
C ALA A 320 5.98 39.13 -5.91
N LEU A 321 4.99 38.56 -5.22
CA LEU A 321 4.72 38.87 -3.82
C LEU A 321 5.92 38.53 -2.91
N LEU A 322 6.51 37.36 -3.08
CA LEU A 322 7.63 36.88 -2.25
C LEU A 322 8.96 37.61 -2.55
N THR A 323 9.15 38.13 -3.77
CA THR A 323 10.32 38.95 -4.13
C THR A 323 10.15 40.44 -3.79
N GLY A 324 8.97 40.88 -3.35
CA GLY A 324 8.70 42.27 -3.01
C GLY A 324 8.37 43.16 -4.22
N GLU A 325 7.88 42.57 -5.31
CA GLU A 325 7.49 43.25 -6.55
C GLU A 325 5.96 43.16 -6.81
N PRO A 326 5.08 43.54 -5.87
CA PRO A 326 3.63 43.26 -5.95
C PRO A 326 2.88 44.01 -7.07
N ALA A 327 3.55 44.90 -7.80
CA ALA A 327 2.99 45.66 -8.92
C ALA A 327 3.18 44.95 -10.28
N ARG A 328 4.00 43.90 -10.34
CA ARG A 328 4.11 42.97 -11.47
C ARG A 328 2.95 41.98 -11.46
#